data_AF-A0A3R7EA59-F1
#
_entry.id   AF-A0A3R7EA59-F1
#
_cell.length_a   1.000
_cell.length_b   1.000
_cell.length_c   1.000
_cell.angle_alpha   90.00
_cell.angle_beta   90.00
_cell.angle_gamma   90.00
#
_symmetry.space_group_name_H-M   'P 1'
#
loop_
_entity.id
_entity.type
_entity.pdbx_description
1 polymer ?
#
loop_
_entity_poly.entity_id
_entity_poly.type
_entity_poly.pdbx_seq_one_letter_code
_entity_poly.pdbx_strand_id
1 'polypeptide(L)' 'MSEKRKENEGLTVKINGENLRMVPFVQRIIRKTILAMLSTLKGVEIRGDEVIELSVKRRE' A
#
# COMPACT_ATOMS: atom_id res chain seq x y z
N MET A 1 1.81 9.28 -27.47
CA MET A 1 2.72 9.38 -26.31
C MET A 1 1.89 9.37 -25.05
N SER A 2 1.84 8.25 -24.33
CA SER A 2 1.06 8.09 -23.09
C SER A 2 1.97 7.55 -21.98
N GLU A 3 3.04 8.29 -21.70
CA GLU A 3 3.99 8.00 -20.63
C GLU A 3 3.58 8.74 -19.36
N LYS A 4 2.67 8.17 -18.55
CA LYS A 4 2.45 8.59 -17.14
C LYS A 4 1.58 7.64 -16.30
N ARG A 5 1.68 6.33 -16.52
CA ARG A 5 1.05 5.29 -15.66
C ARG A 5 2.06 4.32 -15.03
N LYS A 6 3.29 4.77 -14.80
CA LYS A 6 4.24 4.09 -13.92
C LYS A 6 4.31 4.91 -12.63
N GLU A 7 4.38 4.26 -11.47
CA GLU A 7 4.61 4.84 -10.13
C GLU A 7 3.43 5.05 -9.18
N ASN A 8 2.37 4.24 -9.28
CA ASN A 8 1.61 3.99 -8.05
C ASN A 8 1.35 2.49 -7.95
N GLU A 9 2.08 1.81 -7.07
CA GLU A 9 1.91 0.37 -6.77
C GLU A 9 0.61 0.14 -5.98
N GLY A 10 -0.41 0.98 -6.17
CA GLY A 10 -1.66 0.99 -5.41
C GLY A 10 -1.44 1.06 -3.90
N LEU A 11 -0.41 1.76 -3.43
CA LEU A 11 -0.10 1.92 -2.01
C LEU A 11 0.08 3.40 -1.67
N THR A 12 -0.75 3.90 -0.76
CA THR A 12 -0.60 5.22 -0.15
C THR A 12 -0.24 5.05 1.32
N VAL A 13 0.87 5.63 1.77
CA VAL A 13 1.27 5.63 3.19
C VAL A 13 1.24 7.04 3.73
N LYS A 14 0.54 7.23 4.85
CA LYS A 14 0.47 8.49 5.59
C LYS A 14 1.10 8.33 6.98
N ILE A 15 2.00 9.24 7.35
CA ILE A 15 2.57 9.32 8.70
C ILE A 15 2.13 10.66 9.29
N ASN A 16 1.41 10.62 10.41
CA ASN A 16 0.87 11.82 11.08
C ASN A 16 0.09 12.75 10.12
N GLY A 17 -0.62 12.16 9.15
CA GLY A 17 -1.42 12.89 8.16
C GLY A 17 -0.67 13.27 6.88
N GLU A 18 0.65 13.13 6.83
CA GLU A 18 1.46 13.49 5.65
C GLU A 18 1.76 12.27 4.77
N ASN A 19 1.66 12.45 3.45
CA ASN A 19 1.99 11.40 2.49
C ASN A 19 3.51 11.13 2.47
N LEU A 20 3.90 9.90 2.73
CA LEU A 20 5.28 9.47 2.66
C LEU A 20 5.65 9.12 1.20
N ARG A 21 6.60 9.86 0.63
CA ARG A 21 7.19 9.51 -0.67
C ARG A 21 8.14 8.33 -0.51
N MET A 22 7.97 7.31 -1.34
CA MET A 22 8.79 6.10 -1.31
C MET A 22 9.16 5.67 -2.72
N VAL A 23 10.34 5.06 -2.86
CA VAL A 23 10.73 4.41 -4.12
C VAL A 23 9.85 3.18 -4.40
N PRO A 24 9.62 2.81 -5.67
CA PRO A 24 8.73 1.71 -6.03
C PRO A 24 9.08 0.36 -5.37
N PHE A 25 10.37 0.10 -5.14
CA PHE A 25 10.81 -1.12 -4.45
C PHE A 25 10.22 -1.25 -3.04
N VAL A 26 10.27 -0.18 -2.24
CA VAL A 26 9.72 -0.16 -0.88
C VAL A 26 8.20 -0.29 -0.92
N GLN A 27 7.54 0.39 -1.87
CA GLN A 27 6.09 0.28 -2.03
C GLN A 27 5.65 -1.16 -2.31
N ARG A 28 6.37 -1.87 -3.20
CA ARG A 28 6.09 -3.27 -3.52
C ARG A 28 6.25 -4.20 -2.33
N ILE A 29 7.31 -4.01 -1.52
CA ILE A 29 7.52 -4.82 -0.32
C ILE A 29 6.34 -4.64 0.64
N ILE A 30 6.02 -3.40 1.00
CA ILE A 30 4.94 -3.11 1.95
C ILE A 30 3.61 -3.66 1.42
N ARG A 31 3.27 -3.38 0.15
CA ARG A 31 2.03 -3.86 -0.48
C ARG A 31 1.92 -5.38 -0.41
N LYS A 32 2.94 -6.11 -0.89
CA LYS A 32 2.92 -7.57 -0.94
C LYS A 32 2.82 -8.19 0.46
N THR A 33 3.55 -7.63 1.43
CA THR A 33 3.49 -8.11 2.82
C THR A 33 2.10 -7.91 3.41
N ILE A 34 1.47 -6.74 3.21
CA ILE A 34 0.11 -6.47 3.69
C ILE A 34 -0.91 -7.41 3.04
N LEU A 35 -0.88 -7.56 1.71
CA LEU A 35 -1.80 -8.47 1.01
C LEU A 35 -1.62 -9.91 1.47
N ALA A 36 -0.37 -10.37 1.64
CA ALA A 36 -0.09 -11.70 2.15
C ALA A 36 -0.69 -11.91 3.56
N MET A 37 -0.52 -10.95 4.48
CA MET A 37 -1.11 -11.02 5.81
C MET A 37 -2.65 -11.06 5.74
N LEU A 38 -3.27 -10.17 4.96
CA LEU A 38 -4.73 -10.12 4.82
C LEU A 38 -5.31 -11.38 4.19
N SER A 39 -4.58 -12.01 3.25
CA SER A 39 -5.00 -13.26 2.60
C SER A 39 -5.15 -14.44 3.56
N THR A 40 -4.54 -14.37 4.75
CA THR A 40 -4.65 -15.42 5.77
C THR A 40 -5.86 -15.26 6.68
N LEU A 41 -6.59 -14.15 6.58
CA LEU A 41 -7.71 -13.84 7.48
C LEU A 41 -9.00 -14.48 6.99
N LYS A 42 -9.74 -15.10 7.91
CA LYS A 42 -11.03 -15.72 7.61
C LYS A 42 -12.02 -14.65 7.11
N GLY A 43 -12.66 -14.92 5.98
CA GLY A 43 -13.69 -14.05 5.40
C GLY A 43 -13.14 -12.87 4.59
N VAL A 44 -11.83 -12.81 4.36
CA VAL A 44 -11.21 -11.82 3.47
C VAL A 44 -10.97 -12.45 2.10
N GLU A 45 -11.49 -11.82 1.05
CA GLU A 45 -11.22 -12.18 -0.34
C GLU A 45 -10.25 -11.16 -0.96
N ILE A 46 -9.05 -11.62 -1.32
CA ILE A 46 -7.98 -10.80 -1.94
C ILE A 46 -7.67 -11.37 -3.33
N ARG A 47 -7.63 -10.49 -4.32
CA ARG A 47 -7.33 -10.72 -5.74
C ARG A 47 -5.95 -10.23 -6.16
N GLY A 48 -5.34 -9.33 -5.37
CA GLY A 48 -3.98 -8.83 -5.54
C GLY A 48 -3.88 -7.48 -6.25
N ASP A 49 -4.98 -6.97 -6.80
CA ASP A 49 -5.10 -5.68 -7.49
C ASP A 49 -5.67 -4.56 -6.61
N GLU A 50 -5.84 -4.82 -5.31
CA GLU A 50 -6.42 -3.87 -4.35
C GLU A 50 -5.59 -2.60 -4.21
N VAL A 51 -6.24 -1.49 -3.86
CA VAL A 51 -5.54 -0.28 -3.42
C VAL A 51 -5.45 -0.29 -1.90
N ILE A 52 -4.25 -0.09 -1.37
CA ILE A 52 -3.96 -0.09 0.07
C ILE A 52 -3.72 1.35 0.52
N GLU A 53 -4.47 1.79 1.52
CA GLU A 53 -4.21 3.01 2.25
C GLU A 53 -3.75 2.67 3.68
N LEU A 54 -2.53 3.06 4.02
CA LEU A 54 -1.93 2.85 5.34
C LEU A 54 -1.77 4.19 6.05
N SER A 55 -2.29 4.30 7.27
CA SER A 55 -2.12 5.50 8.12
C SER A 55 -1.47 5.11 9.45
N VAL A 56 -0.32 5.72 9.74
CA VAL A 56 0.37 5.61 11.03
C VAL A 56 0.21 6.91 11.80
N LYS A 57 -0.29 6.83 13.03
CA LYS A 57 -0.51 7.96 13.93
C LYS A 57 0.17 7.68 15.27
N ARG A 58 0.66 8.73 15.94
CA ARG A 58 1.07 8.62 17.35
C ARG A 58 -0.16 8.37 18.21
N ARG A 59 -0.02 7.47 19.19
CA ARG A 59 -1.00 7.28 20.25
C ARG A 59 -0.87 8.47 21.21
N GLU A 60 -1.95 9.20 21.41
CA GLU A 60 -2.06 10.27 22.41
C GLU A 60 -2.07 9.69 23.83
#